data_AF-A0A6L5FVE3-F1
#
_entry.id   AF-A0A6L5FVE3-F1
#
_cell.length_a   1.000
_cell.length_b   1.000
_cell.length_c   1.000
_cell.angle_alpha   90.00
_cell.angle_beta   90.00
_cell.angle_gamma   90.00
#
_symmetry.space_group_name_H-M   'P 1'
#
loop_
_entity.id
_entity.type
_entity.pdbx_description
1 polymer ?
#
loop_
_entity_poly.entity_id
_entity_poly.type
_entity_poly.pdbx_seq_one_letter_code
_entity_poly.pdbx_strand_id
1 'polypeptide(L)' 'MELNLNDWQILIVKVAIILGVVPMAALVGGYAEHKVMAHLQHRLGPMYAGGFHGWAQTLADGLKFL' A
#
# COMPACT_ATOMS: atom_id res chain seq x y z
N MET A 1 -14.99 -23.98 13.12
CA MET A 1 -15.11 -22.81 14.00
C MET A 1 -16.13 -21.88 13.36
N GLU A 2 -17.37 -21.95 13.81
CA GLU A 2 -18.40 -21.04 13.30
C GLU A 2 -18.17 -19.66 13.93
N LEU A 3 -18.09 -18.63 13.08
CA LEU A 3 -17.93 -17.25 13.53
C LEU A 3 -19.30 -16.78 14.05
N ASN A 4 -19.44 -16.65 15.36
CA ASN A 4 -20.64 -16.09 16.00
C ASN A 4 -20.63 -14.56 15.87
N LEU A 5 -20.80 -14.07 14.64
CA LEU A 5 -20.86 -12.63 14.31
C LEU A 5 -22.23 -12.30 13.72
N ASN A 6 -22.83 -11.20 14.15
CA ASN A 6 -24.06 -10.67 13.58
C ASN A 6 -23.80 -10.19 12.13
N ASP A 7 -24.83 -10.19 11.28
CA ASP A 7 -24.70 -9.79 9.87
C ASP A 7 -24.04 -8.42 9.68
N TRP A 8 -24.37 -7.46 10.55
CA TRP A 8 -23.74 -6.14 10.56
C TRP A 8 -22.25 -6.17 10.91
N GLN A 9 -21.83 -7.05 11.82
CA GLN A 9 -20.41 -7.21 12.16
C GLN A 9 -19.65 -7.85 11.00
N ILE A 10 -20.25 -8.83 10.33
CA ILE A 10 -19.68 -9.44 9.12
C ILE A 10 -19.52 -8.38 8.01
N LEU A 11 -20.53 -7.52 7.81
CA LEU A 11 -20.47 -6.43 6.85
C LEU A 11 -19.31 -5.46 7.17
N ILE A 12 -19.21 -5.00 8.42
CA ILE A 12 -18.16 -4.07 8.85
C ILE A 12 -16.77 -4.68 8.62
N VAL A 13 -16.58 -5.95 8.98
CA VAL A 13 -15.31 -6.65 8.76
C VAL A 13 -14.96 -6.70 7.27
N LYS A 14 -15.92 -7.05 6.40
CA LYS A 14 -15.68 -7.07 4.94
C LYS A 14 -15.29 -5.70 4.41
N VAL A 15 -15.99 -4.65 4.83
CA VAL A 15 -15.68 -3.27 4.42
C VAL A 15 -14.30 -2.86 4.90
N ALA A 16 -13.96 -3.13 6.17
CA ALA A 16 -12.64 -2.82 6.72
C ALA A 16 -11.51 -3.55 5.98
N ILE A 17 -11.73 -4.83 5.60
CA ILE A 17 -10.76 -5.59 4.80
C ILE A 17 -10.56 -4.91 3.43
N ILE A 18 -11.64 -4.54 2.74
CA ILE A 18 -11.53 -3.89 1.42
C ILE A 18 -10.82 -2.54 1.54
N LEU A 19 -11.18 -1.73 2.54
CA LEU A 19 -10.54 -0.44 2.80
C LEU A 19 -9.09 -0.56 3.26
N GLY A 20 -8.66 -1.71 3.78
CA GLY A 20 -7.25 -1.97 4.07
C GLY A 20 -6.49 -2.47 2.84
N VAL A 21 -7.04 -3.48 2.16
CA VAL A 21 -6.35 -4.22 1.08
C VAL A 21 -6.21 -3.39 -0.19
N VAL A 22 -7.27 -2.68 -0.62
CA VAL A 22 -7.24 -1.91 -1.86
C VAL A 22 -6.17 -0.79 -1.84
N PRO A 23 -6.11 0.09 -0.83
CA PRO A 23 -5.05 1.10 -0.78
C PRO A 23 -3.67 0.49 -0.53
N MET A 24 -3.56 -0.59 0.25
CA MET A 24 -2.28 -1.31 0.39
C MET A 24 -1.75 -1.81 -0.96
N ALA A 25 -2.63 -2.41 -1.78
CA ALA A 25 -2.27 -2.86 -3.12
C ALA A 25 -1.80 -1.70 -4.00
N ALA A 26 -2.45 -0.53 -3.91
CA ALA A 26 -2.04 0.67 -4.63
C ALA A 26 -0.66 1.19 -4.16
N LEU A 27 -0.37 1.21 -2.85
CA LEU A 27 0.90 1.66 -2.31
C LEU A 27 2.07 0.76 -2.73
N VAL A 28 1.86 -0.56 -2.69
CA VAL A 28 2.87 -1.56 -3.11
C VAL A 28 3.05 -1.54 -4.63
N GLY A 29 1.94 -1.48 -5.38
CA GLY A 29 1.95 -1.38 -6.84
C GLY A 29 2.71 -0.14 -7.32
N GLY A 30 2.37 1.03 -6.80
CA GLY A 30 3.05 2.28 -7.16
C GLY A 30 4.54 2.29 -6.80
N TYR A 31 4.93 1.67 -5.68
CA TYR A 31 6.35 1.52 -5.34
C TYR A 31 7.10 0.63 -6.35
N ALA A 32 6.50 -0.49 -6.72
CA ALA A 32 7.06 -1.39 -7.72
C ALA A 32 7.20 -0.68 -9.08
N GLU A 33 6.17 0.05 -9.51
CA GLU A 33 6.21 0.86 -10.74
C GLU A 33 7.36 1.86 -10.70
N HIS A 34 7.51 2.64 -9.62
CA HIS A 34 8.63 3.58 -9.50
C HIS A 34 10.01 2.91 -9.62
N LYS A 35 10.17 1.69 -9.07
CA LYS A 35 11.40 0.91 -9.23
C LYS A 35 11.58 0.43 -10.68
N VAL A 36 10.53 -0.05 -11.32
CA VAL A 36 10.58 -0.51 -12.73
C VAL A 36 10.92 0.66 -13.66
N MET A 37 10.27 1.82 -13.50
CA MET A 37 10.54 3.00 -14.32
C MET A 37 11.96 3.52 -14.14
N ALA A 38 12.51 3.46 -12.92
CA ALA A 38 13.90 3.81 -12.67
C ALA A 38 14.88 2.83 -13.35
N HIS A 39 14.59 1.54 -13.33
CA HIS A 39 15.40 0.54 -14.04
C HIS A 39 15.38 0.76 -15.56
N LEU A 40 14.20 1.04 -16.13
CA LEU A 40 14.07 1.35 -17.56
C LEU A 40 14.90 2.56 -17.99
N GLN A 41 15.11 3.52 -17.08
CA GLN A 41 15.88 4.74 -17.32
C GLN A 41 17.37 4.61 -16.93
N HIS A 42 17.85 3.41 -16.57
CA HIS A 42 19.21 3.19 -16.07
C HIS A 42 19.58 4.15 -14.91
N ARG A 43 18.65 4.32 -13.96
CA ARG A 43 18.88 5.08 -12.73
C ARG A 43 18.35 4.33 -11.51
N LEU A 44 18.76 4.76 -10.33
CA LEU A 44 18.24 4.21 -9.08
C LEU A 44 16.86 4.79 -8.79
N GLY A 45 15.91 3.93 -8.40
CA GLY A 45 14.60 4.35 -7.90
C GLY A 45 14.68 4.89 -6.47
N PRO A 46 13.55 5.09 -5.77
CA PRO A 46 13.52 5.70 -4.43
C PRO A 46 14.40 4.93 -3.43
N MET A 47 15.29 5.59 -2.68
CA MET A 47 16.21 4.93 -1.73
C MET A 47 16.18 5.50 -0.31
N TYR A 48 15.42 6.56 -0.05
CA TYR A 48 15.52 7.31 1.22
C TYR A 48 14.31 7.12 2.13
N ALA A 49 13.08 7.30 1.63
CA ALA A 49 11.87 7.23 2.47
C ALA A 49 11.62 5.80 2.99
N GLY A 50 11.71 5.59 4.30
CA GLY A 50 11.62 4.26 4.92
C GLY A 50 12.96 3.53 5.05
N GLY A 51 14.09 4.20 4.79
CA GLY A 51 15.41 3.58 4.89
C GLY A 51 15.72 2.72 3.67
N PHE A 52 16.24 1.50 3.90
CA PHE A 52 16.75 0.64 2.82
C PHE A 52 15.71 0.45 1.70
N HIS A 53 16.13 0.77 0.47
CA HIS A 53 15.32 0.67 -0.75
C HIS A 53 14.08 1.58 -0.82
N GLY A 54 13.90 2.55 0.08
CA GLY A 54 12.87 3.57 -0.06
C GLY A 54 11.43 3.05 -0.02
N TRP A 55 11.18 1.94 0.68
CA TRP A 55 9.88 1.23 0.63
C TRP A 55 8.70 2.06 1.13
N ALA A 56 8.93 3.03 2.02
CA ALA A 56 7.89 3.88 2.56
C ALA A 56 7.62 5.13 1.71
N GLN A 57 8.20 5.24 0.51
CA GLN A 57 8.04 6.40 -0.36
C GLN A 57 6.58 6.69 -0.71
N THR A 58 5.83 5.69 -1.18
CA THR A 58 4.42 5.87 -1.57
C THR A 58 3.52 6.21 -0.39
N LEU A 59 3.86 5.71 0.81
CA LEU A 59 3.18 6.09 2.05
C LEU A 59 3.46 7.55 2.41
N ALA A 60 4.73 7.98 2.33
CA ALA A 60 5.13 9.36 2.61
C ALA A 60 4.47 10.35 1.63
N ASP A 61 4.38 9.97 0.36
CA ASP A 61 3.66 10.75 -0.66
C ASP A 61 2.16 10.82 -0.35
N GLY A 62 1.55 9.71 0.08
CA GLY A 62 0.14 9.70 0.51
C GLY A 62 -0.13 10.60 1.71
N LEU A 63 0.73 10.57 2.74
CA LEU A 63 0.62 11.44 3.91
C LEU A 63 0.78 12.92 3.54
N LYS A 64 1.65 13.23 2.56
CA LYS A 64 1.87 14.60 2.10
C LYS A 64 0.64 15.25 1.46
N PHE A 65 -0.31 14.46 0.95
CA PHE A 65 -1.54 14.98 0.35
C PHE A 65 -2.67 15.25 1.35
N LEU A 66 -2.45 14.96 2.64
CA LEU A 66 -3.34 15.33 3.74
C LEU A 66 -2.97 16.71 4.28
#